data_AF-A0A2D4KZE2-F1
#
_entry.id   AF-A0A2D4KZE2-F1
#
_cell.length_a   1.000
_cell.length_b   1.000
_cell.length_c   1.000
_cell.angle_alpha   90.00
_cell.angle_beta   90.00
_cell.angle_gamma   90.00
#
_symmetry.space_group_name_H-M   'P 1'
#
loop_
_entity.id
_entity.type
_entity.pdbx_description
1 polymer ?
#
loop_
_entity_poly.entity_id
_entity_poly.type
_entity_poly.pdbx_seq_one_letter_code
_entity_poly.pdbx_strand_id
1 'polypeptide(L)'
;MEQGYEREPRRIREGYLVKKGSMFNTWKPMWVVLSEDGIEFFKKKTDNNSKGMIPLKGTTLTSPCQDFAKRTFVFKLTTAKQQDHIFQASHLEERDGWVKDIKKAIACILGGQRFSRKSTKKSIRLPETINLSALYLSMKDSNKGIREMTLEKDKKIFNHLEPFT
;
A
#
# COMPACT_ATOMS: atom_id res chain seq x y z
N MET A 1 25.41 -28.97 -4.59
CA MET A 1 24.61 -28.09 -5.46
C MET A 1 23.54 -27.44 -4.59
N GLU A 2 23.79 -26.23 -4.09
CA GLU A 2 22.75 -25.47 -3.38
C GLU A 2 21.70 -25.02 -4.40
N GLN A 3 20.54 -25.65 -4.36
CA GLN A 3 19.35 -25.13 -5.03
C GLN A 3 18.93 -23.87 -4.27
N GLY A 4 19.33 -22.71 -4.80
CA GLY A 4 18.81 -21.43 -4.36
C GLY A 4 17.30 -21.44 -4.50
N TYR A 5 16.58 -21.48 -3.38
CA TYR A 5 15.16 -21.21 -3.36
C TYR A 5 14.97 -19.78 -3.88
N GLU A 6 14.56 -19.66 -5.14
CA GLU A 6 14.10 -18.42 -5.74
C GLU A 6 12.82 -18.02 -4.99
N ARG A 7 13.01 -17.24 -3.91
CA ARG A 7 11.90 -16.83 -3.05
C ARG A 7 10.99 -15.95 -3.87
N GLU A 8 9.71 -16.32 -3.97
CA GLU A 8 8.73 -15.49 -4.66
C GLU A 8 8.79 -14.05 -4.11
N PRO A 9 8.82 -13.05 -5.01
CA PRO A 9 8.95 -11.66 -4.60
C PRO A 9 7.74 -11.26 -3.77
N ARG A 10 7.99 -10.70 -2.59
CA ARG A 10 6.92 -10.38 -1.64
C ARG A 10 5.99 -9.33 -2.25
N ARG A 11 4.71 -9.69 -2.39
CA ARG A 11 3.68 -8.77 -2.88
C ARG A 11 3.45 -7.66 -1.86
N ILE A 12 3.63 -6.43 -2.29
CA ILE A 12 3.46 -5.21 -1.48
C ILE A 12 2.02 -4.74 -1.54
N ARG A 13 1.48 -4.58 -2.76
CA ARG A 13 0.12 -4.08 -3.03
C ARG A 13 -0.42 -4.77 -4.27
N GLU A 14 -1.69 -5.09 -4.27
CA GLU A 14 -2.41 -5.57 -5.44
C GLU A 14 -3.75 -4.86 -5.56
N GLY A 15 -4.23 -4.64 -6.79
CA GLY A 15 -5.48 -3.92 -7.03
C GLY A 15 -5.73 -3.64 -8.51
N TYR A 16 -6.97 -3.30 -8.84
CA TYR A 16 -7.34 -2.93 -10.21
C TYR A 16 -6.96 -1.47 -10.48
N LEU A 17 -6.24 -1.25 -11.58
CA LEU A 17 -5.94 0.08 -12.10
C LEU A 17 -6.25 0.13 -13.59
N VAL A 18 -6.49 1.33 -14.10
CA VAL A 18 -6.70 1.51 -15.54
C VAL A 18 -5.37 1.92 -16.18
N LYS A 19 -4.80 1.05 -17.02
CA LYS A 19 -3.53 1.30 -17.70
C LYS A 19 -3.76 1.87 -19.10
N LYS A 20 -2.96 2.86 -19.49
CA LYS A 20 -2.88 3.33 -20.88
C LYS A 20 -2.14 2.30 -21.76
N GLY A 21 -2.74 1.94 -22.88
CA GLY A 21 -2.15 1.10 -23.91
C GLY A 21 -1.07 1.83 -24.68
N SER A 22 0.03 1.15 -24.98
CA SER A 22 1.20 1.75 -25.65
C SER A 22 0.94 2.12 -27.12
N MET A 23 0.06 1.38 -27.82
CA MET A 23 -0.22 1.60 -29.26
C MET A 23 -1.44 2.48 -29.53
N PHE A 24 -2.56 2.27 -28.83
CA PHE A 24 -3.85 2.84 -29.26
C PHE A 24 -4.40 3.94 -28.34
N ASN A 25 -3.60 4.47 -27.40
CA ASN A 25 -4.06 5.41 -26.36
C ASN A 25 -5.33 4.96 -25.59
N THR A 26 -5.70 3.67 -25.67
CA THR A 26 -6.85 3.08 -24.99
C THR A 26 -6.52 2.87 -23.52
N TRP A 27 -7.51 3.07 -22.66
CA TRP A 27 -7.38 2.86 -21.22
C TRP A 27 -8.10 1.55 -20.85
N LYS A 28 -7.36 0.56 -20.35
CA LYS A 28 -7.91 -0.76 -20.03
C LYS A 28 -7.75 -1.08 -18.55
N PRO A 29 -8.79 -1.60 -17.88
CA PRO A 29 -8.66 -2.08 -16.51
C PRO A 29 -7.75 -3.31 -16.51
N MET A 30 -6.78 -3.30 -15.60
CA MET A 30 -5.76 -4.33 -15.44
C MET A 30 -5.59 -4.60 -13.95
N TRP A 31 -5.43 -5.86 -13.58
CA TRP A 31 -5.02 -6.23 -12.23
C TRP A 31 -3.53 -5.93 -12.09
N VAL A 32 -3.15 -5.04 -11.18
CA VAL A 32 -1.76 -4.62 -10.97
C VAL A 32 -1.27 -5.18 -9.65
N VAL A 33 -0.05 -5.71 -9.65
CA VAL A 33 0.64 -6.26 -8.48
C VAL A 33 1.99 -5.56 -8.36
N LEU A 34 2.17 -4.81 -7.29
CA LEU A 34 3.46 -4.26 -6.89
C LEU A 34 4.15 -5.25 -5.95
N SER A 35 5.39 -5.61 -6.28
CA SER A 35 6.28 -6.46 -5.51
C SER A 35 7.56 -5.71 -5.16
N GLU A 36 8.47 -6.33 -4.40
CA GLU A 36 9.75 -5.71 -3.99
C GLU A 36 10.62 -5.33 -5.20
N ASP A 37 10.56 -6.08 -6.29
CA ASP A 37 11.46 -5.92 -7.45
C ASP A 37 10.82 -5.17 -8.63
N GLY A 38 9.50 -5.17 -8.71
CA GLY A 38 8.77 -4.85 -9.94
C GLY A 38 7.28 -4.63 -9.74
N ILE A 39 6.64 -4.10 -10.79
CA ILE A 39 5.19 -4.01 -10.92
C ILE A 39 4.76 -4.89 -12.09
N GLU A 40 3.94 -5.88 -11.82
CA GLU A 40 3.33 -6.74 -12.81
C GLU A 40 1.89 -6.32 -13.05
N PHE A 41 1.39 -6.54 -14.26
CA PHE A 41 -0.01 -6.28 -14.59
C PHE A 41 -0.61 -7.40 -15.43
N PHE A 42 -1.84 -7.76 -15.11
CA PHE A 42 -2.57 -8.92 -15.62
C PHE A 42 -3.91 -8.46 -16.18
N LYS A 43 -4.50 -9.25 -17.08
CA LYS A 43 -5.85 -8.96 -17.58
C LYS A 43 -6.90 -9.13 -16.48
N LYS A 44 -6.73 -10.11 -15.61
CA LYS A 44 -7.60 -10.44 -14.47
C LYS A 44 -6.76 -10.94 -13.30
N LYS A 45 -7.32 -10.90 -12.08
CA LYS A 45 -6.67 -11.43 -10.88
C LYS A 45 -6.32 -12.93 -10.96
N THR A 46 -7.15 -13.71 -11.66
CA THR A 46 -6.99 -15.17 -11.81
C THR A 46 -6.14 -15.56 -13.01
N ASP A 47 -5.57 -14.58 -13.72
CA ASP A 47 -4.75 -14.85 -14.90
C ASP A 47 -3.32 -15.17 -14.45
N ASN A 48 -2.78 -16.31 -14.88
CA ASN A 48 -1.41 -16.71 -14.55
C ASN A 48 -0.38 -16.00 -15.44
N ASN A 49 -0.82 -15.45 -16.59
CA ASN A 49 0.07 -14.79 -17.52
C ASN A 49 0.07 -13.28 -17.30
N SER A 50 1.18 -12.75 -16.78
CA SER A 50 1.38 -11.31 -16.73
C SER A 50 1.45 -10.76 -18.15
N LYS A 51 0.81 -9.61 -18.39
CA LYS A 51 0.88 -8.88 -19.66
C LYS A 51 2.17 -8.10 -19.80
N GLY A 52 2.96 -8.03 -18.73
CA GLY A 52 4.26 -7.40 -18.67
C GLY A 52 4.66 -7.09 -17.23
N MET A 53 5.95 -6.83 -17.07
CA MET A 53 6.56 -6.43 -15.80
C MET A 53 7.31 -5.12 -16.00
N ILE A 54 7.19 -4.22 -15.03
CA ILE A 54 7.89 -2.95 -14.94
C ILE A 54 8.92 -3.09 -13.80
N PRO A 55 10.22 -3.20 -14.09
CA PRO A 55 11.21 -3.26 -13.03
C PRO A 55 11.20 -1.96 -12.24
N LEU A 56 11.25 -2.01 -10.92
CA LEU A 56 11.32 -0.80 -10.09
C LEU A 56 12.72 -0.18 -10.10
N LYS A 57 13.75 -1.00 -10.32
CA LYS A 57 15.14 -0.55 -10.43
C LYS A 57 15.29 0.44 -11.59
N GLY A 58 15.68 1.67 -11.27
CA GLY A 58 15.83 2.76 -12.25
C GLY A 58 14.52 3.30 -12.81
N THR A 59 13.37 2.92 -12.25
CA THR A 59 12.08 3.51 -12.60
C THR A 59 11.86 4.79 -11.80
N THR A 60 11.39 5.83 -12.48
CA THR A 60 10.99 7.11 -11.89
C THR A 60 9.47 7.21 -11.87
N LEU A 61 8.92 7.75 -10.77
CA LEU A 61 7.48 7.92 -10.60
C LEU A 61 7.12 9.41 -10.65
N THR A 62 6.24 9.78 -11.58
CA THR A 62 5.70 11.12 -11.75
C THR A 62 4.24 11.16 -11.28
N SER A 63 3.96 11.99 -10.28
CA SER A 63 2.61 12.28 -9.77
C SER A 63 2.59 13.69 -9.15
N PRO A 64 1.60 14.55 -9.47
CA PRO A 64 0.51 14.32 -10.42
C PRO A 64 0.99 14.30 -11.88
N CYS A 65 0.43 13.42 -12.71
CA CYS A 65 0.67 13.45 -14.16
C CYS A 65 -0.29 14.49 -14.78
N GLN A 66 0.22 15.70 -15.04
CA GLN A 66 -0.56 16.82 -15.59
C GLN A 66 -0.82 16.68 -17.10
N ASP A 67 -0.17 15.72 -17.77
CA ASP A 67 -0.29 15.45 -19.20
C ASP A 67 -1.73 15.06 -19.63
N PHE A 68 -2.61 14.72 -18.67
CA PHE A 68 -3.98 14.30 -18.92
C PHE A 68 -5.00 15.21 -18.23
N ALA A 69 -5.19 16.42 -18.75
CA ALA A 69 -6.15 17.41 -18.22
C ALA A 69 -7.59 16.88 -18.02
N LYS A 70 -8.00 15.86 -18.79
CA LYS A 70 -9.33 15.23 -18.71
C LYS A 70 -9.42 14.04 -17.76
N ARG A 71 -8.31 13.56 -17.17
CA ARG A 71 -8.31 12.38 -16.29
C ARG A 71 -7.67 12.69 -14.95
N THR A 72 -8.45 12.47 -13.89
CA THR A 72 -7.99 12.59 -12.51
C THR A 72 -7.34 11.29 -12.03
N PHE A 73 -6.56 11.40 -10.95
CA PHE A 73 -5.93 10.26 -10.25
C PHE A 73 -4.94 9.44 -11.11
N VAL A 74 -4.28 10.10 -12.06
CA VAL A 74 -3.27 9.50 -12.95
C VAL A 74 -1.88 9.66 -12.37
N PHE A 75 -1.08 8.59 -12.47
CA PHE A 75 0.35 8.60 -12.19
C PHE A 75 1.12 7.91 -13.33
N LYS A 76 2.37 8.31 -13.53
CA LYS A 76 3.24 7.81 -14.60
C LYS A 76 4.50 7.17 -14.02
N LEU A 77 4.88 6.03 -14.56
CA LEU A 77 6.11 5.32 -14.29
C LEU A 77 6.97 5.33 -15.53
N THR A 78 8.17 5.91 -15.45
CA THR A 78 9.14 5.93 -16.55
C THR A 78 10.29 5.02 -16.19
N THR A 79 10.44 3.93 -16.93
CA THR A 79 11.50 2.93 -16.67
C THR A 79 12.88 3.45 -17.05
N ALA A 80 13.93 2.76 -16.62
CA ALA A 80 15.31 3.06 -17.01
C ALA A 80 15.54 3.05 -18.54
N LYS A 81 14.71 2.30 -19.28
CA LYS A 81 14.70 2.25 -20.75
C LYS A 81 13.89 3.39 -21.39
N GLN A 82 13.55 4.43 -20.62
CA GLN A 82 12.68 5.53 -21.04
C GLN A 82 11.29 5.09 -21.54
N GLN A 83 10.81 3.93 -21.07
CA GLN A 83 9.48 3.45 -21.39
C GLN A 83 8.46 3.99 -20.37
N ASP A 84 7.46 4.71 -20.87
CA ASP A 84 6.38 5.30 -20.07
C ASP A 84 5.20 4.34 -19.87
N HIS A 85 4.81 4.16 -18.61
CA HIS A 85 3.65 3.40 -18.18
C HIS A 85 2.74 4.28 -17.35
N ILE A 86 1.55 4.55 -17.89
CA ILE A 86 0.59 5.45 -17.27
C ILE A 86 -0.57 4.63 -16.70
N PHE A 87 -0.89 4.90 -15.44
CA PHE A 87 -1.96 4.24 -14.70
C PHE A 87 -2.90 5.27 -14.08
N GLN A 88 -4.16 4.92 -14.00
CA GLN A 88 -5.22 5.69 -13.35
C GLN A 88 -5.85 4.85 -12.24
N ALA A 89 -5.96 5.44 -11.05
CA ALA A 89 -6.70 4.88 -9.93
C ALA A 89 -8.18 5.31 -9.97
N SER A 90 -9.00 4.63 -9.17
CA SER A 90 -10.43 4.95 -9.05
C SER A 90 -10.68 6.24 -8.25
N HIS A 91 -9.86 6.51 -7.23
CA HIS A 91 -9.97 7.69 -6.36
C HIS A 91 -8.60 8.18 -5.86
N LEU A 92 -8.59 9.36 -5.22
CA LEU A 92 -7.38 10.04 -4.76
C LEU A 92 -6.55 9.20 -3.78
N GLU A 93 -7.17 8.68 -2.74
CA GLU A 93 -6.49 7.88 -1.71
C GLU A 93 -5.87 6.60 -2.28
N GLU A 94 -6.52 5.94 -3.24
CA GLU A 94 -5.96 4.78 -3.93
C GLU A 94 -4.70 5.19 -4.71
N ARG A 95 -4.78 6.28 -5.50
CA ARG A 95 -3.62 6.82 -6.22
C ARG A 95 -2.47 7.15 -5.27
N ASP A 96 -2.75 7.84 -4.17
CA ASP A 96 -1.72 8.23 -3.19
C ASP A 96 -1.13 7.01 -2.48
N GLY A 97 -1.95 6.01 -2.18
CA GLY A 97 -1.52 4.72 -1.65
C GLY A 97 -0.56 3.98 -2.59
N TRP A 98 -0.91 3.91 -3.89
CA TRP A 98 -0.03 3.34 -4.91
C TRP A 98 1.27 4.13 -5.04
N VAL A 99 1.18 5.45 -5.20
CA VAL A 99 2.35 6.35 -5.33
C VAL A 99 3.30 6.19 -4.14
N LYS A 100 2.76 6.16 -2.92
CA LYS A 100 3.54 6.01 -1.68
C LYS A 100 4.25 4.67 -1.61
N ASP A 101 3.55 3.57 -1.90
CA ASP A 101 4.13 2.24 -1.83
C ASP A 101 5.18 2.03 -2.93
N ILE A 102 4.94 2.52 -4.15
CA ILE A 102 5.91 2.45 -5.24
C ILE A 102 7.17 3.26 -4.93
N LYS A 103 7.04 4.52 -4.49
CA LYS A 103 8.20 5.35 -4.09
C LYS A 103 9.03 4.66 -3.03
N LYS A 104 8.36 4.06 -2.05
CA LYS A 104 9.03 3.34 -0.96
C LYS A 104 9.71 2.07 -1.46
N ALA A 105 9.09 1.31 -2.36
CA ALA A 105 9.73 0.14 -2.97
C ALA A 105 10.97 0.50 -3.77
N ILE A 106 10.92 1.57 -4.58
CA ILE A 106 12.08 2.11 -5.31
C ILE A 106 13.20 2.51 -4.33
N ALA A 107 12.85 3.25 -3.26
CA ALA A 107 13.84 3.65 -2.25
C ALA A 107 14.48 2.46 -1.53
N CYS A 108 13.69 1.43 -1.21
CA CYS A 108 14.19 0.19 -0.60
C CYS A 108 15.19 -0.52 -1.53
N ILE A 109 14.87 -0.66 -2.82
CA ILE A 109 15.79 -1.25 -3.81
C ILE A 109 17.10 -0.46 -3.90
N LEU A 110 17.04 0.87 -3.97
CA LEU A 110 18.23 1.72 -4.04
C LEU A 110 19.09 1.63 -2.77
N GLY A 111 18.46 1.49 -1.60
CA GLY A 111 19.15 1.32 -0.32
C GLY A 111 19.63 -0.12 -0.06
N GLY A 112 19.41 -1.08 -0.97
CA GLY A 112 19.70 -2.49 -0.73
C GLY A 112 18.88 -3.10 0.42
N GLN A 113 17.76 -2.48 0.78
CA GLN A 113 16.89 -2.88 1.88
C GLN A 113 15.62 -3.54 1.34
N ARG A 114 15.06 -4.46 2.11
CA ARG A 114 13.76 -5.06 1.75
C ARG A 114 12.62 -4.10 2.02
N PHE A 115 11.58 -4.16 1.20
CA PHE A 115 10.38 -3.39 1.45
C PHE A 115 9.70 -3.85 2.74
N SER A 116 9.58 -2.93 3.70
CA SER A 116 8.85 -3.17 4.94
C SER A 116 7.74 -2.13 5.09
N ARG A 117 6.47 -2.51 4.89
CA ARG A 117 5.34 -1.68 5.35
C ARG A 117 5.57 -1.47 6.86
N LYS A 118 5.66 -0.21 7.31
CA LYS A 118 5.56 0.08 8.74
C LYS A 118 4.18 -0.42 9.13
N SER A 119 4.12 -1.55 9.81
CA SER A 119 2.86 -2.16 10.17
C SER A 119 2.06 -1.13 10.97
N THR A 120 0.82 -0.86 10.58
CA THR A 120 -0.13 -0.17 11.47
C THR A 120 -0.38 -0.99 12.74
N LYS A 121 0.06 -2.27 12.75
CA LYS A 121 0.46 -3.00 13.94
C LYS A 121 1.75 -2.37 14.53
N LYS A 122 1.68 -1.13 15.02
CA LYS A 122 2.07 -0.97 16.42
C LYS A 122 1.06 -1.85 17.14
N SER A 123 1.37 -3.15 17.26
CA SER A 123 0.75 -3.95 18.30
C SER A 123 0.98 -3.10 19.54
N ILE A 124 -0.09 -2.49 20.03
CA ILE A 124 -0.09 -2.01 21.39
C ILE A 124 0.21 -3.29 22.14
N ARG A 125 1.42 -3.42 22.66
CA ARG A 125 1.67 -4.43 23.68
C ARG A 125 0.76 -3.99 24.81
N LEU A 126 -0.40 -4.61 24.91
CA LEU A 126 -1.25 -4.47 26.08
C LEU A 126 -0.36 -4.91 27.25
N PRO A 127 -0.17 -4.07 28.27
CA PRO A 127 0.46 -4.49 29.51
C PRO A 127 -0.13 -5.83 29.95
N GLU A 128 0.70 -6.73 30.47
CA GLU A 128 0.26 -8.05 30.98
C GLU A 128 -0.77 -7.93 32.13
N THR A 129 -0.92 -6.72 32.67
CA THR A 129 -1.90 -6.36 33.69
C THR A 129 -3.32 -6.15 33.16
N ILE A 130 -3.54 -6.10 31.84
CA ILE A 130 -4.87 -5.89 31.29
C ILE A 130 -5.64 -7.20 31.21
N ASN A 131 -6.60 -7.36 32.13
CA ASN A 131 -7.53 -8.47 32.11
C ASN A 131 -8.60 -8.26 31.01
N LEU A 132 -8.42 -8.97 29.90
CA LEU A 132 -9.32 -8.91 28.74
C LEU A 132 -10.75 -9.36 29.07
N SER A 133 -10.94 -10.25 30.05
CA SER A 133 -12.25 -10.71 30.49
C SER A 133 -13.02 -9.59 31.20
N ALA A 134 -12.36 -8.83 32.07
CA ALA A 134 -12.97 -7.68 32.75
C ALA A 134 -13.34 -6.55 31.78
N LEU A 135 -12.48 -6.31 30.78
CA LEU A 135 -12.75 -5.33 29.72
C LEU A 135 -13.96 -5.75 28.87
N TYR A 136 -14.03 -7.02 28.46
CA TYR A 136 -15.16 -7.54 27.67
C TYR A 136 -16.50 -7.49 28.42
N LEU A 137 -16.49 -7.83 29.72
CA LEU A 137 -17.68 -7.71 30.57
C LEU A 137 -18.14 -6.26 30.71
N SER A 138 -17.18 -5.33 30.88
CA SER A 138 -17.48 -3.89 30.95
C SER A 138 -18.04 -3.33 29.64
N MET A 139 -17.62 -3.86 28.48
CA MET A 139 -18.16 -3.47 27.18
C MET A 139 -19.58 -3.99 26.89
N LYS A 140 -20.03 -5.02 27.62
CA LYS A 140 -21.40 -5.57 27.48
C LYS A 140 -22.44 -4.87 28.35
N ASP A 141 -21.99 -4.10 29.35
CA ASP A 141 -22.88 -3.44 30.29
C ASP A 141 -23.29 -2.05 29.77
N SER A 142 -24.54 -1.91 29.31
CA SER A 142 -25.02 -0.67 28.69
C SER A 142 -25.15 0.51 29.68
N ASN A 143 -24.98 0.25 30.99
CA ASN A 143 -25.14 1.26 32.05
C ASN A 143 -23.80 1.81 32.59
N LYS A 144 -22.65 1.25 32.21
CA LYS A 144 -21.31 1.81 32.50
C LYS A 144 -20.63 2.23 31.18
N GLY A 145 -20.70 3.52 30.87
CA GLY A 145 -19.95 4.08 29.74
C GLY A 145 -18.44 4.00 29.96
N ILE A 146 -17.67 3.92 28.87
CA ILE A 146 -16.21 3.99 28.89
C ILE A 146 -15.80 5.46 28.67
N ARG A 147 -15.04 6.09 29.58
CA ARG A 147 -14.68 7.52 29.45
C ARG A 147 -13.42 7.72 28.65
N GLU A 148 -13.51 8.61 27.66
CA GLU A 148 -12.41 8.99 26.78
C GLU A 148 -11.46 9.94 27.52
N MET A 149 -10.20 9.57 27.66
CA MET A 149 -9.12 10.40 28.16
C MET A 149 -8.01 10.52 27.13
N THR A 150 -7.53 11.74 26.95
CA THR A 150 -6.50 12.07 25.97
C THR A 150 -5.11 11.93 26.58
N LEU A 151 -4.30 11.02 26.06
CA LEU A 151 -2.87 10.92 26.32
C LEU A 151 -2.11 11.72 25.26
N GLU A 152 -1.42 12.78 25.67
CA GLU A 152 -0.48 13.48 24.79
C GLU A 152 0.91 12.84 24.87
N LYS A 153 1.42 12.42 23.71
CA LYS A 153 2.84 12.06 23.55
C LYS A 153 3.34 12.59 22.21
N ASP A 154 4.43 13.34 22.24
CA ASP A 154 5.06 13.98 21.08
C ASP A 154 4.10 14.86 20.24
N LYS A 155 3.38 15.77 20.91
CA LYS A 155 2.40 16.72 20.30
C LYS A 155 1.24 16.05 19.55
N LYS A 156 0.92 14.79 19.88
CA LYS A 156 -0.26 14.10 19.38
C LYS A 156 -1.13 13.60 20.53
N ILE A 157 -2.39 14.00 20.46
CA ILE A 157 -3.53 13.70 21.32
C ILE A 157 -4.04 12.30 20.93
N PHE A 158 -4.01 11.35 21.86
CA PHE A 158 -4.55 10.01 21.66
C PHE A 158 -5.66 9.75 22.67
N ASN A 159 -6.84 9.42 22.17
CA ASN A 159 -7.98 9.12 23.02
C ASN A 159 -7.97 7.66 23.48
N HIS A 160 -8.12 7.44 24.79
CA HIS A 160 -8.09 6.18 25.52
C HIS A 160 -9.36 6.02 26.35
N LEU A 161 -9.88 4.82 26.58
CA LEU A 161 -11.17 4.63 27.25
C LEU A 161 -11.01 3.77 28.54
N GLU A 162 -11.36 4.30 29.72
CA GLU A 162 -11.37 3.53 31.00
C GLU A 162 -12.77 3.39 31.65
N PRO A 163 -13.06 2.29 32.37
CA PRO A 163 -14.32 2.09 33.09
C PRO A 163 -14.34 2.72 34.50
N PHE A 164 -15.53 3.11 34.99
CA PHE A 164 -15.73 3.67 36.34
C PHE A 164 -15.54 2.64 37.46
N THR A 165 -14.72 3.00 38.45
CA THR A 165 -14.72 2.42 39.81
C THR A 165 -16.04 2.70 40.50
#